data_AF-A0A2W6D3T4-F1
#
_entry.id   AF-A0A2W6D3T4-F1
#
_cell.length_a   1.000
_cell.length_b   1.000
_cell.length_c   1.000
_cell.angle_alpha   90.00
_cell.angle_beta   90.00
_cell.angle_gamma   90.00
#
_symmetry.space_group_name_H-M   'P 1'
#
loop_
_entity.id
_entity.type
_entity.pdbx_description
1 polymer ?
#
loop_
_entity_poly.entity_id
_entity_poly.type
_entity_poly.pdbx_seq_one_letter_code
_entity_poly.pdbx_strand_id
1 'polypeptide(L)'
;PLVGILVAGALAVGVTLGTKGWIAAVVLVVIFILENQLESHLLQPLVVGRMVRLHPLAIILVLAIGGVVAGIPGAIVAVPSAAALVRAAPYLRGSRTAVRSRE
;
A
#
# COMPACT_ATOMS: atom_id res chain seq x y z
N PRO A 1 -1.93 -5.16 4.00
CA PRO A 1 -0.50 -5.12 4.38
C PRO A 1 -0.30 -5.47 5.87
N LEU A 2 -0.62 -6.72 6.22
CA LEU A 2 -0.22 -7.37 7.48
C LEU A 2 0.12 -8.83 7.16
N VAL A 3 -0.78 -9.49 6.43
CA VAL A 3 -0.61 -10.88 5.99
C VAL A 3 0.70 -11.09 5.23
N GLY A 4 1.08 -10.19 4.33
CA GLY A 4 2.34 -10.31 3.58
C GLY A 4 3.59 -10.29 4.47
N ILE A 5 3.63 -9.39 5.46
CA ILE A 5 4.75 -9.29 6.42
C ILE A 5 4.79 -10.52 7.31
N LEU A 6 3.63 -10.98 7.79
CA LEU A 6 3.54 -12.18 8.63
C LEU A 6 3.99 -13.43 7.87
N VAL A 7 3.54 -13.61 6.62
CA VAL A 7 3.88 -14.77 5.80
C VAL A 7 5.36 -14.72 5.40
N ALA A 8 5.85 -13.59 4.87
CA ALA A 8 7.24 -13.45 4.47
C ALA A 8 8.20 -13.54 5.66
N GLY A 9 7.86 -12.90 6.78
CA GLY A 9 8.63 -12.95 8.02
C GLY A 9 8.68 -14.35 8.62
N ALA A 10 7.56 -15.07 8.67
CA ALA A 10 7.54 -16.46 9.14
C ALA A 10 8.42 -17.37 8.27
N LEU A 11 8.36 -17.22 6.94
CA LEU A 11 9.22 -17.98 6.02
C LEU A 11 10.70 -17.63 6.22
N ALA A 12 11.05 -16.35 6.32
CA ALA A 12 12.43 -15.91 6.52
C ALA A 12 13.02 -16.41 7.85
N VAL A 13 12.24 -16.34 8.93
CA VAL A 13 12.62 -16.83 10.26
C VAL A 13 12.74 -18.35 10.25
N GLY A 14 11.80 -19.07 9.62
CA GLY A 14 11.86 -20.52 9.48
C GLY A 14 13.10 -21.01 8.74
N VAL A 15 13.44 -20.38 7.61
CA VAL A 15 14.65 -20.68 6.84
C VAL A 15 15.91 -20.37 7.65
N THR A 16 15.95 -19.25 8.35
CA THR A 16 17.10 -18.85 9.17
C THR A 16 17.30 -19.79 10.35
N LEU A 17 16.21 -20.22 11.00
CA LEU A 17 16.24 -21.20 12.08
C LEU A 17 16.83 -22.53 11.59
N GLY A 18 16.43 -22.98 10.40
CA GLY A 18 16.91 -24.23 9.81
C GLY A 18 18.36 -24.18 9.28
N THR A 19 18.90 -23.00 8.96
CA THR A 19 20.22 -22.88 8.31
C THR A 19 21.31 -22.27 9.20
N LYS A 20 20.95 -21.38 10.12
CA LYS A 20 21.89 -20.60 10.96
C LYS A 20 21.64 -20.75 12.46
N GLY A 21 20.64 -21.53 12.85
CA GLY A 21 20.31 -21.83 14.23
C GLY A 21 19.45 -20.75 14.92
N TRP A 22 19.09 -21.03 16.18
CA TRP A 22 18.09 -20.27 16.92
C TRP A 22 18.52 -18.83 17.27
N ILE A 23 19.81 -18.61 17.53
CA ILE A 23 20.34 -17.27 17.83
C ILE A 23 20.14 -16.34 16.63
N ALA A 24 20.52 -16.80 15.43
CA ALA A 24 20.35 -16.04 14.20
C ALA A 24 18.87 -15.75 13.90
N ALA A 25 17.98 -16.72 14.16
CA ALA A 25 16.54 -16.55 13.98
C ALA A 25 15.96 -15.48 14.93
N VAL A 26 16.35 -15.48 16.20
CA VAL A 26 15.91 -14.47 17.19
C VAL A 26 16.42 -13.09 16.80
N VAL A 27 17.68 -12.97 16.40
CA VAL A 27 18.25 -11.70 15.92
C VAL A 27 17.47 -11.17 14.72
N LEU A 28 17.14 -12.04 13.75
CA LEU A 28 16.33 -11.66 12.59
C LEU A 28 14.95 -11.15 12.98
N VAL A 29 14.27 -11.83 13.92
CA VAL A 29 12.95 -11.39 14.44
C VAL A 29 13.05 -9.99 15.04
N VAL A 30 14.08 -9.73 15.86
CA VAL A 30 14.28 -8.40 16.47
C VAL A 30 14.49 -7.33 15.40
N ILE A 31 15.32 -7.60 14.39
CA ILE A 31 15.57 -6.68 13.27
C ILE A 31 14.27 -6.41 12.51
N PHE A 32 13.49 -7.44 12.19
CA PHE A 32 12.22 -7.31 11.48
C PHE A 32 11.22 -6.43 12.24
N ILE A 33 11.14 -6.58 13.56
CA ILE A 33 10.27 -5.75 14.40
C ILE A 33 10.76 -4.29 14.33
N LEU A 34 12.07 -4.06 14.45
CA LEU A 34 12.64 -2.71 14.39
C LEU A 34 12.40 -2.03 13.03
N GLU A 35 12.58 -2.75 11.92
CA GLU A 35 12.29 -2.22 10.58
C GLU A 35 10.80 -1.91 10.41
N ASN A 36 9.91 -2.78 10.88
CA ASN A 36 8.47 -2.54 10.81
C ASN A 36 8.03 -1.35 11.67
N GLN A 37 8.69 -1.13 12.81
CA GLN A 37 8.50 0.08 13.62
C GLN A 37 9.01 1.33 12.88
N LEU A 38 10.17 1.24 12.24
CA LEU A 38 10.74 2.33 11.45
C LEU A 38 9.83 2.69 10.26
N GLU A 39 9.30 1.69 9.56
CA GLU A 39 8.37 1.89 8.46
C GLU A 39 7.09 2.58 8.93
N SER A 40 6.48 2.06 10.00
CA SER A 40 5.22 2.60 10.52
C SER A 40 5.33 4.01 11.11
N HIS A 41 6.43 4.32 11.80
CA HIS A 41 6.56 5.59 12.54
C HIS A 41 7.26 6.69 11.74
N LEU A 42 8.14 6.35 10.79
CA LEU A 42 8.93 7.33 10.06
C LEU A 42 8.67 7.26 8.55
N LEU A 43 8.77 6.07 7.95
CA LEU A 43 8.65 5.97 6.49
C LEU A 43 7.23 6.25 6.01
N GLN A 44 6.20 5.79 6.72
CA GLN A 44 4.81 6.07 6.35
C GLN A 44 4.48 7.58 6.31
N PRO A 45 4.74 8.38 7.36
CA PRO A 45 4.47 9.82 7.30
C PRO A 45 5.36 10.56 6.28
N LEU A 46 6.61 10.12 6.08
CA LEU A 46 7.52 10.73 5.09
C LEU A 46 7.12 10.42 3.64
N VAL A 47 6.76 9.16 3.35
CA VAL A 47 6.49 8.68 1.98
C VAL A 47 5.03 8.91 1.57
N VAL A 48 4.09 8.78 2.52
CA VAL A 48 2.63 8.82 2.26
C VAL A 48 2.04 10.20 2.60
N GLY A 49 2.89 11.17 2.99
CA GLY A 49 2.57 12.43 3.69
C GLY A 49 1.54 13.39 3.09
N ARG A 50 0.90 13.11 1.95
CA ARG A 50 -0.31 13.84 1.51
C ARG A 50 -1.31 12.89 0.87
N MET A 51 -2.21 12.38 1.72
CA MET A 51 -3.22 11.41 1.33
C MET A 51 -3.99 11.81 0.07
N VAL A 52 -4.18 10.80 -0.77
CA VAL A 52 -5.11 10.80 -1.88
C VAL A 52 -6.51 11.10 -1.33
N ARG A 53 -7.06 12.27 -1.65
CA ARG A 53 -8.45 12.67 -1.33
C ARG A 53 -9.48 11.87 -2.15
N LEU A 54 -9.39 10.54 -2.16
CA LEU A 54 -10.47 9.71 -2.68
C LEU A 54 -11.56 9.66 -1.62
N HIS A 55 -12.75 10.10 -2.02
CA HIS A 55 -13.90 10.07 -1.14
C HIS A 55 -14.26 8.61 -0.82
N PRO A 56 -14.43 8.20 0.45
CA PRO A 56 -14.70 6.80 0.82
C PRO A 56 -15.90 6.19 0.08
N LEU A 57 -16.95 6.99 -0.19
CA LEU A 57 -18.10 6.52 -0.98
C LEU A 57 -17.74 6.12 -2.42
N ALA A 58 -16.79 6.80 -3.06
CA ALA A 58 -16.36 6.45 -4.42
C ALA A 58 -15.68 5.07 -4.46
N ILE A 59 -14.92 4.73 -3.42
CA ILE A 59 -14.25 3.43 -3.29
C ILE A 59 -15.29 2.31 -3.16
N ILE A 60 -16.28 2.51 -2.28
CA ILE A 60 -17.37 1.54 -2.05
C ILE A 60 -18.16 1.31 -3.34
N LEU A 61 -18.53 2.40 -4.04
CA LEU A 61 -19.32 2.32 -5.28
C LEU A 61 -18.56 1.56 -6.37
N VAL A 62 -17.29 1.89 -6.57
CA VAL A 62 -16.43 1.25 -7.57
C VAL A 62 -16.19 -0.23 -7.23
N LEU A 63 -15.99 -0.57 -5.96
CA LEU A 63 -15.88 -1.97 -5.50
C LEU A 63 -17.15 -2.75 -5.78
N ALA A 64 -18.32 -2.17 -5.48
CA ALA A 64 -19.61 -2.82 -5.72
C ALA A 64 -19.83 -3.05 -7.22
N ILE A 65 -19.56 -2.05 -8.05
CA ILE A 65 -19.68 -2.17 -9.51
C ILE A 65 -18.72 -3.24 -10.05
N GLY A 66 -17.43 -3.18 -9.67
CA GLY A 66 -16.44 -4.17 -10.10
C GLY A 66 -16.77 -5.59 -9.63
N GLY A 67 -17.27 -5.71 -8.40
CA GLY A 67 -17.73 -6.96 -7.81
C GLY A 67 -18.93 -7.57 -8.54
N VAL A 68 -19.90 -6.76 -8.96
CA VAL A 68 -21.07 -7.24 -9.72
C VAL A 68 -20.70 -7.63 -11.15
N VAL A 69 -19.82 -6.87 -11.82
CA VAL A 69 -19.47 -7.09 -13.23
C VAL A 69 -18.58 -8.31 -13.43
N ALA A 70 -17.59 -8.52 -12.56
CA ALA A 70 -16.59 -9.57 -12.75
C ALA A 70 -16.21 -10.31 -11.44
N GLY A 71 -17.03 -10.21 -10.39
CA GLY A 71 -16.79 -10.91 -9.12
C GLY A 71 -15.54 -10.42 -8.39
N ILE A 72 -14.86 -11.35 -7.72
CA ILE A 72 -13.63 -11.07 -6.95
C ILE A 72 -12.53 -10.41 -7.82
N PRO A 73 -12.21 -10.91 -9.03
CA PRO A 73 -11.24 -10.26 -9.92
C PRO A 73 -11.62 -8.81 -10.24
N GLY A 74 -12.90 -8.55 -10.54
CA GLY A 74 -13.40 -7.21 -10.83
C GLY A 74 -13.26 -6.27 -9.65
N ALA A 75 -13.58 -6.73 -8.43
CA ALA A 75 -13.41 -5.96 -7.21
C ALA A 75 -11.94 -5.56 -6.95
N ILE A 76 -10.99 -6.46 -7.21
CA ILE A 76 -9.54 -6.21 -7.02
C ILE A 76 -9.05 -5.11 -7.96
N VAL A 77 -9.44 -5.17 -9.23
CA VAL A 77 -8.93 -4.24 -10.26
C VAL A 77 -9.70 -2.91 -10.29
N ALA A 78 -10.93 -2.88 -9.79
CA ALA A 78 -11.79 -1.69 -9.84
C ALA A 78 -11.20 -0.49 -9.09
N VAL A 79 -10.72 -0.69 -7.86
CA VAL A 79 -10.16 0.38 -7.02
C VAL A 79 -8.94 1.07 -7.66
N PRO A 80 -7.87 0.36 -8.07
CA PRO A 80 -6.71 1.01 -8.68
C PRO A 80 -7.06 1.67 -10.02
N SER A 81 -7.97 1.08 -10.80
CA SER A 81 -8.41 1.66 -12.08
C SER A 81 -9.14 2.99 -11.87
N ALA A 82 -10.09 3.04 -10.93
CA ALA A 82 -10.79 4.29 -10.62
C ALA A 82 -9.85 5.35 -10.03
N ALA A 83 -8.91 4.95 -9.17
CA ALA A 83 -7.89 5.85 -8.64
C ALA A 83 -7.02 6.45 -9.77
N ALA A 84 -6.59 5.63 -10.72
CA ALA A 84 -5.84 6.08 -11.89
C ALA A 84 -6.65 7.06 -12.76
N LEU A 85 -7.92 6.75 -13.05
CA LEU A 85 -8.81 7.62 -13.81
C LEU A 85 -9.05 8.98 -13.13
N VAL A 86 -9.34 8.98 -11.82
CA VAL A 86 -9.56 10.21 -11.05
C VAL A 86 -8.29 11.06 -11.00
N ARG A 87 -7.11 10.44 -10.90
CA ARG A 87 -5.83 11.15 -10.94
C ARG A 87 -5.45 11.66 -12.34
N ALA A 88 -5.82 10.95 -13.40
CA ALA A 88 -5.53 11.34 -14.78
C ALA A 88 -6.51 12.38 -15.33
N ALA A 89 -7.76 12.40 -14.86
CA ALA A 89 -8.83 13.26 -15.37
C ALA A 89 -8.49 14.77 -15.45
N PRO A 90 -7.80 15.39 -14.47
CA PRO A 90 -7.40 16.80 -14.57
C PRO A 90 -6.43 17.09 -15.72
N TYR A 91 -5.54 16.14 -16.03
CA TYR A 91 -4.57 16.26 -17.13
C TYR A 91 -5.26 16.16 -18.50
N LEU A 92 -6.29 15.30 -18.61
CA LEU A 92 -7.07 15.13 -19.84
C LEU A 92 -8.05 16.28 -20.08
N ARG A 93 -8.54 16.93 -19.02
CA ARG A 93 -9.50 18.05 -19.11
C ARG A 93 -8.84 19.39 -19.44
N GLY A 94 -7.54 19.42 -19.74
CA GLY A 94 -6.83 20.64 -20.14
C GLY A 94 -6.66 21.65 -18.99
N SER A 95 -6.89 21.24 -17.74
CA SER A 95 -6.65 22.08 -16.58
C SER A 95 -5.16 22.26 -16.39
N ARG A 96 -4.58 23.26 -17.05
CA ARG A 96 -3.30 23.87 -16.65
C ARG A 96 -3.49 24.43 -15.25
N THR A 97 -3.30 23.61 -14.23
CA THR A 97 -3.05 24.11 -12.87
C THR A 97 -1.74 24.90 -12.98
N ALA A 98 -1.87 26.21 -13.08
CA ALA A 98 -0.75 27.13 -13.07
C ALA A 98 0.04 26.86 -11.78
N VAL A 99 1.19 26.24 -11.94
CA VAL A 99 2.27 26.25 -10.96
C VAL A 99 2.75 27.71 -10.90
N ARG A 100 2.03 28.56 -10.15
CA ARG A 100 2.42 29.95 -9.95
C ARG A 100 2.21 30.36 -8.50
N SER A 101 3.29 30.97 -8.01
CA SER A 101 3.42 31.92 -6.90
C SER A 101 3.12 31.41 -5.51
N ARG A 102 4.20 31.09 -4.81
CA ARG A 102 4.74 31.83 -3.64
C ARG A 102 5.99 31.05 -3.22
N GLU A 103 7.22 31.47 -3.52
CA GLU A 103 7.84 32.74 -3.09
C GLU A 103 7.32 33.24 -1.75
#